data_AF-A0A6N7MGM9-F1
#
_entry.id   AF-A0A6N7MGM9-F1
#
_cell.length_a   1.000
_cell.length_b   1.000
_cell.length_c   1.000
_cell.angle_alpha   90.00
_cell.angle_beta   90.00
_cell.angle_gamma   90.00
#
_symmetry.space_group_name_H-M   'P 1'
#
loop_
_entity.id
_entity.type
_entity.pdbx_description
1 polymer ?
#
loop_
_entity_poly.entity_id
_entity_poly.type
_entity_poly.pdbx_seq_one_letter_code
_entity_poly.pdbx_strand_id
1 'polypeptide(L)'
;MFAKFKIIIIKNFYKMKKYRIQWLWMVIVVAICCSGCGQKQTESDQTTLNLKTKTDDIDPLDIPHNELKFLSEIGVCTQSSNLSMAEQSGASYVEESVRRFLVPTEPDSVFRHNLANVPGRNISIVACNSFLPGNLKSVGPNAVHKTILAYADTAFRRAKEAGIKIVVFGSGGSRKIPEGFNPDTARTQFIFLLGELGPVAQKYDVVIVLEPLNSGETNFINSVGEGASIVREVNHPNIRIKCLRNL
;
A
#
# COMPACT_ATOMS: atom_id res chain seq x y z
N MET A 1 26.92 23.22 -4.95
CA MET A 1 26.66 23.62 -3.55
C MET A 1 25.55 22.71 -3.03
N PHE A 2 25.90 21.66 -2.29
CA PHE A 2 24.94 20.64 -1.83
C PHE A 2 24.24 21.12 -0.54
N ALA A 3 22.91 21.20 -0.56
CA ALA A 3 22.12 21.49 0.62
C ALA A 3 22.08 20.25 1.54
N LYS A 4 22.57 20.39 2.77
CA LYS A 4 22.42 19.37 3.82
C LYS A 4 20.98 19.38 4.32
N PHE A 5 20.25 18.29 4.14
CA PHE A 5 18.98 18.06 4.83
C PHE A 5 19.25 17.47 6.21
N LYS A 6 18.69 18.09 7.26
CA LYS A 6 18.73 17.59 8.63
C LYS A 6 17.30 17.18 9.00
N ILE A 7 17.06 15.88 9.13
CA ILE A 7 15.79 15.36 9.66
C ILE A 7 15.84 15.55 11.18
N ILE A 8 14.95 16.38 11.72
CA ILE A 8 14.75 16.52 13.17
C ILE A 8 13.59 15.61 13.54
N ILE A 9 13.89 14.46 14.16
CA ILE A 9 12.87 13.60 14.78
C ILE A 9 12.60 14.17 16.17
N ILE A 10 11.48 14.88 16.34
CA ILE A 10 11.02 15.32 17.67
C ILE A 10 10.36 14.12 18.36
N LYS A 11 11.10 13.41 19.22
CA LYS A 11 10.53 12.42 20.14
C LYS A 11 9.82 13.15 21.29
N ASN A 12 8.54 13.50 21.12
CA ASN A 12 7.71 13.95 22.23
C ASN A 12 7.12 12.74 22.98
N PHE A 13 7.85 12.29 24.01
CA PHE A 13 7.34 11.34 25.00
C PHE A 13 6.52 12.12 26.04
N TYR A 14 5.20 12.18 25.89
CA TYR A 14 4.32 12.75 26.92
C TYR A 14 3.69 11.65 27.78
N LYS A 15 4.04 11.71 29.07
CA LYS A 15 3.57 10.89 30.18
C LYS A 15 2.09 11.20 30.44
N MET A 16 1.19 10.29 30.10
CA MET A 16 -0.25 10.49 30.33
C MET A 16 -0.60 10.36 31.83
N LYS A 17 -1.11 11.44 32.42
CA LYS A 17 -1.99 11.38 33.59
C LYS A 17 -3.27 12.16 33.29
N LYS A 18 -4.36 11.38 33.26
CA LYS A 18 -5.76 11.75 33.56
C LYS A 18 -6.54 12.55 32.48
N TYR A 19 -7.66 11.93 32.09
CA TYR A 19 -8.88 12.44 31.45
C TYR A 19 -9.17 12.04 29.98
N ARG A 20 -10.47 11.83 29.75
CA ARG A 20 -11.17 11.02 28.74
C ARG A 20 -11.12 11.61 27.32
N ILE A 21 -10.99 10.71 26.33
CA ILE A 21 -11.59 10.71 24.98
C ILE A 21 -11.40 11.98 24.12
N GLN A 22 -10.59 11.91 23.06
CA GLN A 22 -11.05 11.92 21.65
C GLN A 22 -9.87 11.70 20.69
N TRP A 23 -10.13 10.97 19.61
CA TRP A 23 -9.17 10.50 18.61
C TRP A 23 -8.56 11.65 17.80
N LEU A 24 -7.22 11.75 17.76
CA LEU A 24 -6.51 12.68 16.88
C LEU A 24 -5.81 11.89 15.75
N TRP A 25 -6.27 12.11 14.53
CA TRP A 25 -5.67 11.65 13.29
C TRP A 25 -4.33 12.37 13.05
N MET A 26 -3.26 11.62 12.80
CA MET A 26 -1.98 12.20 12.38
C MET A 26 -1.92 12.21 10.85
N VAL A 27 -2.30 13.34 10.24
CA VAL A 27 -2.00 13.65 8.84
C VAL A 27 -0.60 14.24 8.80
N ILE A 28 0.35 13.54 8.17
CA ILE A 28 1.65 14.12 7.84
C ILE A 28 1.45 14.95 6.57
N VAL A 29 1.32 16.27 6.73
CA VAL A 29 1.43 17.23 5.62
C VAL A 29 2.92 17.59 5.49
N VAL A 30 3.55 17.18 4.39
CA VAL A 30 4.87 17.68 4.00
C VAL A 30 4.65 19.00 3.26
N ALA A 31 4.90 20.13 3.92
CA ALA A 31 4.96 21.43 3.28
C ALA A 31 6.31 21.58 2.55
N ILE A 32 6.26 21.79 1.23
CA ILE A 32 7.39 22.23 0.42
C ILE A 32 7.38 23.76 0.48
N CYS A 33 8.46 24.37 0.99
CA CYS A 33 8.67 25.82 0.84
C CYS A 33 10.06 26.09 0.26
N CYS A 34 10.07 26.65 -0.95
CA CYS A 34 11.23 27.21 -1.62
C CYS A 34 11.73 28.46 -0.89
N SER A 35 13.04 28.58 -0.72
CA SER A 35 13.70 29.72 -0.09
C SER A 35 13.69 30.96 -1.00
N GLY A 36 13.28 32.10 -0.46
CA GLY A 36 13.44 33.41 -1.10
C GLY A 36 13.21 34.56 -0.13
N CYS A 37 14.32 35.16 0.34
CA CYS A 37 14.45 36.50 0.94
C CYS A 37 13.82 36.82 2.31
N GLY A 38 14.72 37.02 3.29
CA GLY A 38 14.76 38.26 4.07
C GLY A 38 14.11 38.25 5.45
N GLN A 39 14.88 37.94 6.50
CA GLN A 39 14.59 38.41 7.86
C GLN A 39 15.73 39.33 8.31
N LYS A 40 15.40 40.57 8.67
CA LYS A 40 16.28 41.46 9.44
C LYS A 40 16.30 40.96 10.88
N GLN A 41 17.51 40.88 11.45
CA GLN A 41 17.77 40.61 12.86
C GLN A 41 17.19 41.70 13.76
N THR A 42 16.69 41.29 14.93
CA THR A 42 16.80 42.09 16.16
C THR A 42 17.19 41.16 17.31
N GLU A 43 18.23 41.55 18.04
CA GLU A 43 18.73 40.93 19.26
C GLU A 43 17.75 41.11 20.41
N SER A 44 17.66 40.12 21.31
CA SER A 44 17.67 40.40 22.75
C SER A 44 17.97 39.14 23.56
N ASP A 45 18.93 39.32 24.45
CA ASP A 45 19.14 38.70 25.75
C ASP A 45 19.42 37.20 25.87
N GLN A 46 20.73 36.96 26.00
CA GLN A 46 21.32 35.81 26.66
C GLN A 46 20.91 35.77 28.13
N THR A 47 20.33 34.66 28.57
CA THR A 47 20.43 34.23 29.96
C THR A 47 20.90 32.79 29.98
N THR A 48 22.15 32.62 30.40
CA THR A 48 22.90 31.37 30.46
C THR A 48 22.37 30.49 31.58
N LEU A 49 21.58 29.47 31.24
CA LEU A 49 21.28 28.34 32.13
C LEU A 49 22.15 27.15 31.71
N ASN A 50 23.28 27.00 32.39
CA ASN A 50 24.18 25.86 32.28
C ASN A 50 23.46 24.60 32.81
N LEU A 51 22.78 23.87 31.92
CA LEU A 51 22.42 22.47 32.12
C LEU A 51 23.38 21.63 31.29
N LYS A 52 24.43 21.10 31.94
CA LYS A 52 25.23 19.99 31.39
C LYS A 52 24.30 18.79 31.22
N THR A 53 23.75 18.61 30.02
CA THR A 53 23.17 17.33 29.62
C THR A 53 24.29 16.53 28.98
N LYS A 54 24.67 15.42 29.61
CA LYS A 54 25.46 14.36 28.98
C LYS A 54 24.64 13.82 27.82
N THR A 55 24.86 14.35 26.62
CA THR A 55 24.43 13.74 25.36
C THR A 55 25.61 13.74 24.41
N ASP A 56 26.74 13.25 24.90
CA ASP A 56 27.81 12.75 24.06
C ASP A 56 27.74 11.23 24.21
N ASP A 57 27.78 10.53 23.08
CA ASP A 57 27.83 9.06 22.92
C ASP A 57 26.50 8.29 22.80
N ILE A 58 25.64 8.68 21.85
CA ILE A 58 24.85 7.68 21.12
C ILE A 58 25.32 7.73 19.66
N ASP A 59 26.06 6.71 19.24
CA ASP A 59 26.39 6.47 17.84
C ASP A 59 25.08 6.32 17.05
N PRO A 60 24.83 7.13 16.00
CA PRO A 60 23.64 7.01 15.15
C PRO A 60 23.46 5.63 14.50
N LEU A 61 24.47 4.76 14.56
CA LEU A 61 24.48 3.43 13.96
C LEU A 61 24.15 2.29 14.93
N ASP A 62 23.97 2.55 16.22
CA ASP A 62 23.67 1.49 17.21
C ASP A 62 22.15 1.24 17.34
N ILE A 63 21.49 1.10 16.18
CA ILE A 63 20.09 0.68 16.12
C ILE A 63 20.08 -0.86 16.26
N PRO A 64 19.43 -1.42 17.30
CA PRO A 64 19.44 -2.86 17.52
C PRO A 64 18.95 -3.62 16.27
N HIS A 65 19.63 -4.71 15.91
CA HIS A 65 19.39 -5.50 14.69
C HIS A 65 17.92 -5.85 14.39
N ASN A 66 17.05 -5.88 15.40
CA ASN A 66 15.63 -6.16 15.27
C ASN A 66 14.81 -4.95 14.74
N GLU A 67 15.24 -3.71 15.01
CA GLU A 67 14.63 -2.49 14.45
C GLU A 67 15.00 -2.30 12.97
N LEU A 68 16.21 -2.71 12.55
CA LEU A 68 16.63 -2.68 11.14
C LEU A 68 15.82 -3.65 10.27
N LYS A 69 15.39 -4.80 10.81
CA LYS A 69 14.54 -5.76 10.09
C LYS A 69 13.16 -5.19 9.76
N PHE A 70 12.53 -4.51 10.71
CA PHE A 70 11.23 -3.88 10.47
C PHE A 70 11.31 -2.78 9.41
N LEU A 71 12.34 -1.93 9.47
CA LEU A 71 12.54 -0.86 8.47
C LEU A 71 12.81 -1.41 7.06
N SER A 72 13.47 -2.57 6.95
CA SER A 72 13.68 -3.28 5.67
C SER A 72 12.40 -3.87 5.04
N GLU A 73 11.28 -3.81 5.76
CA GLU A 73 9.97 -4.31 5.31
C GLU A 73 8.96 -3.17 5.05
N ILE A 74 9.39 -1.91 5.09
CA ILE A 74 8.52 -0.76 4.80
C ILE A 74 8.62 -0.39 3.32
N GLY A 75 7.48 -0.42 2.63
CA GLY A 75 7.35 0.08 1.26
C GLY A 75 6.43 1.28 1.12
N VAL A 76 6.29 1.77 -0.11
CA VAL A 76 5.43 2.91 -0.45
C VAL A 76 4.57 2.61 -1.67
N CYS A 77 3.31 3.05 -1.64
CA CYS A 77 2.43 3.00 -2.81
C CYS A 77 2.76 4.16 -3.75
N THR A 78 3.33 3.87 -4.92
CA THR A 78 3.70 4.91 -5.89
C THR A 78 3.89 4.35 -7.29
N GLN A 79 4.08 5.22 -8.27
CA GLN A 79 4.36 4.83 -9.65
C GLN A 79 5.82 4.38 -9.84
N SER A 80 6.05 3.45 -10.77
CA SER A 80 7.38 2.93 -11.07
C SER A 80 8.41 4.01 -11.42
N SER A 81 8.00 5.14 -12.00
CA SER A 81 8.88 6.28 -12.27
C SER A 81 9.41 6.97 -11.01
N ASN A 82 8.77 6.78 -9.85
CA ASN A 82 9.21 7.32 -8.56
C ASN A 82 10.15 6.37 -7.78
N LEU A 83 10.55 5.21 -8.34
CA LEU A 83 11.42 4.24 -7.66
C LEU A 83 12.70 4.88 -7.10
N SER A 84 13.32 5.83 -7.81
CA SER A 84 14.51 6.55 -7.32
C SER A 84 14.24 7.30 -6.04
N MET A 85 13.11 8.02 -6.03
CA MET A 85 12.71 8.87 -4.93
C MET A 85 12.31 8.02 -3.73
N ALA A 86 11.62 6.91 -3.97
CA ALA A 86 11.26 5.94 -2.94
C ALA A 86 12.50 5.36 -2.26
N GLU A 87 13.48 4.89 -3.03
CA GLU A 87 14.75 4.36 -2.50
C GLU A 87 15.51 5.42 -1.69
N GLN A 88 15.67 6.63 -2.23
CA GLN A 88 16.35 7.74 -1.54
C GLN A 88 15.63 8.16 -0.25
N SER A 89 14.34 7.88 -0.15
CA SER A 89 13.53 8.15 1.04
C SER A 89 13.53 7.00 2.05
N GLY A 90 14.26 5.91 1.78
CA GLY A 90 14.39 4.75 2.66
C GLY A 90 13.29 3.69 2.50
N ALA A 91 12.49 3.74 1.43
CA ALA A 91 11.55 2.67 1.14
C ALA A 91 12.30 1.42 0.65
N SER A 92 11.87 0.25 1.10
CA SER A 92 12.47 -1.04 0.74
C SER A 92 11.83 -1.66 -0.51
N TYR A 93 10.60 -1.25 -0.83
CA TYR A 93 9.89 -1.68 -2.04
C TYR A 93 8.80 -0.68 -2.44
N VAL A 94 8.23 -0.88 -3.63
CA VAL A 94 7.06 -0.16 -4.10
C VAL A 94 5.86 -1.09 -4.31
N GLU A 95 4.67 -0.59 -3.95
CA GLU A 95 3.40 -1.13 -4.41
C GLU A 95 2.88 -0.27 -5.57
N GLU A 96 2.66 -0.89 -6.72
CA GLU A 96 2.17 -0.24 -7.93
C GLU A 96 0.65 -0.41 -8.13
N SER A 97 0.12 -0.01 -9.28
CA SER A 97 -1.26 -0.12 -9.70
C SER A 97 -1.35 -1.11 -10.86
N VAL A 98 -2.21 -2.12 -10.74
CA VAL A 98 -2.53 -3.04 -11.85
C VAL A 98 -2.98 -2.24 -13.08
N ARG A 99 -3.90 -1.28 -12.88
CA ARG A 99 -4.52 -0.53 -13.98
C ARG A 99 -3.55 0.40 -14.71
N ARG A 100 -2.54 0.94 -14.02
CA ARG A 100 -1.59 1.88 -14.63
C ARG A 100 -0.29 1.22 -15.08
N PHE A 101 0.21 0.22 -14.35
CA PHE A 101 1.47 -0.44 -14.67
C PHE A 101 1.28 -1.70 -15.52
N LEU A 102 0.42 -2.62 -15.08
CA LEU A 102 0.15 -3.89 -15.78
C LEU A 102 -0.82 -3.74 -16.95
N VAL A 103 -1.62 -2.67 -16.95
CA VAL A 103 -2.51 -2.22 -18.05
C VAL A 103 -3.30 -3.34 -18.75
N PRO A 104 -4.04 -4.23 -18.05
CA PRO A 104 -4.51 -5.50 -18.63
C PRO A 104 -5.52 -5.37 -19.78
N THR A 105 -6.08 -4.18 -19.99
CA THR A 105 -6.95 -3.86 -21.14
C THR A 105 -6.20 -3.37 -22.38
N GLU A 106 -4.93 -3.02 -22.23
CA GLU A 106 -4.10 -2.48 -23.30
C GLU A 106 -3.31 -3.59 -24.01
N PRO A 107 -2.89 -3.37 -25.27
CA PRO A 107 -1.99 -4.28 -25.99
C PRO A 107 -0.67 -4.52 -25.23
N ASP A 108 -0.04 -5.67 -25.50
CA ASP A 108 1.23 -6.05 -24.88
C ASP A 108 2.35 -5.01 -25.11
N SER A 109 2.33 -4.26 -26.20
CA SER A 109 3.30 -3.18 -26.48
C SER A 109 3.29 -2.08 -25.42
N VAL A 110 2.12 -1.74 -24.87
CA VAL A 110 1.99 -0.73 -23.80
C VAL A 110 2.60 -1.25 -22.50
N PHE A 111 2.33 -2.51 -22.15
CA PHE A 111 2.96 -3.14 -20.99
C PHE A 111 4.49 -3.26 -21.16
N ARG A 112 4.97 -3.65 -22.34
CA ARG A 112 6.40 -3.73 -22.65
C ARG A 112 7.08 -2.38 -22.49
N HIS A 113 6.44 -1.30 -22.93
CA HIS A 113 6.92 0.06 -22.73
C HIS A 113 7.00 0.41 -21.23
N ASN A 114 5.95 0.12 -20.45
CA ASN A 114 5.96 0.34 -19.00
C ASN A 114 7.09 -0.43 -18.30
N LEU A 115 7.28 -1.70 -18.66
CA LEU A 115 8.31 -2.57 -18.08
C LEU A 115 9.72 -2.09 -18.41
N ALA A 116 9.97 -1.67 -19.66
CA ALA A 116 11.28 -1.17 -20.10
C ALA A 116 11.66 0.17 -19.43
N ASN A 117 10.67 0.96 -19.01
CA ASN A 117 10.88 2.24 -18.34
C ASN A 117 10.98 2.12 -16.82
N VAL A 118 10.94 0.91 -16.25
CA VAL A 118 11.24 0.71 -14.84
C VAL A 118 12.73 0.98 -14.64
N PRO A 119 13.13 2.02 -13.90
CA PRO A 119 14.53 2.35 -13.72
C PRO A 119 15.24 1.24 -12.95
N GLY A 120 16.39 0.76 -13.45
CA GLY A 120 17.17 -0.27 -12.77
C GLY A 120 17.75 0.25 -11.45
N ARG A 121 17.35 -0.34 -10.31
CA ARG A 121 17.73 0.05 -8.94
C ARG A 121 17.69 -1.12 -7.95
N ASN A 122 18.06 -0.85 -6.70
CA ASN A 122 18.16 -1.87 -5.65
C ASN A 122 16.81 -2.27 -5.03
N ILE A 123 15.75 -1.46 -5.22
CA ILE A 123 14.40 -1.80 -4.72
C ILE A 123 13.47 -2.18 -5.87
N SER A 124 12.57 -3.12 -5.59
CA SER A 124 11.66 -3.72 -6.58
C SER A 124 10.21 -3.33 -6.36
N ILE A 125 9.39 -3.52 -7.39
CA ILE A 125 7.94 -3.51 -7.28
C ILE A 125 7.51 -4.91 -6.82
N VAL A 126 6.93 -5.02 -5.64
CA VAL A 126 6.59 -6.35 -5.05
C VAL A 126 5.09 -6.65 -5.06
N ALA A 127 4.28 -5.59 -5.10
CA ALA A 127 2.82 -5.67 -5.05
C ALA A 127 2.16 -4.72 -6.05
N CYS A 128 0.92 -5.00 -6.42
CA CYS A 128 0.06 -4.08 -7.15
C CYS A 128 -1.32 -3.96 -6.49
N ASN A 129 -1.84 -2.75 -6.35
CA ASN A 129 -3.21 -2.46 -5.95
C ASN A 129 -4.10 -2.11 -7.15
N SER A 130 -5.31 -1.62 -6.87
CA SER A 130 -6.27 -1.16 -7.88
C SER A 130 -6.60 -2.24 -8.91
N PHE A 131 -6.77 -3.49 -8.45
CA PHE A 131 -6.89 -4.67 -9.32
C PHE A 131 -7.99 -4.55 -10.39
N LEU A 132 -9.26 -4.51 -9.98
CA LEU A 132 -10.39 -4.39 -10.90
C LEU A 132 -10.94 -2.96 -10.97
N PRO A 133 -11.24 -2.44 -12.18
CA PRO A 133 -12.04 -1.23 -12.34
C PRO A 133 -13.51 -1.46 -11.95
N GLY A 134 -14.24 -0.39 -11.62
CA GLY A 134 -15.59 -0.48 -11.07
C GLY A 134 -16.67 -1.01 -12.02
N ASN A 135 -16.41 -1.03 -13.33
CA ASN A 135 -17.29 -1.62 -14.34
C ASN A 135 -17.17 -3.15 -14.43
N LEU A 136 -16.05 -3.74 -14.00
CA LEU A 136 -15.92 -5.19 -13.88
C LEU A 136 -16.54 -5.64 -12.55
N LYS A 137 -17.86 -5.78 -12.51
CA LYS A 137 -18.59 -6.14 -11.28
C LYS A 137 -18.28 -7.57 -10.83
N SER A 138 -17.88 -7.70 -9.58
CA SER A 138 -17.60 -8.99 -8.92
C SER A 138 -18.85 -9.60 -8.28
N VAL A 139 -19.83 -8.77 -7.94
CA VAL A 139 -21.09 -9.16 -7.28
C VAL A 139 -22.26 -8.39 -7.86
N GLY A 140 -23.47 -8.84 -7.56
CA GLY A 140 -24.72 -8.25 -8.01
C GLY A 140 -25.28 -8.92 -9.28
N PRO A 141 -26.41 -8.42 -9.79
CA PRO A 141 -27.05 -8.99 -10.98
C PRO A 141 -26.20 -8.83 -12.25
N ASN A 142 -25.30 -7.84 -12.25
CA ASN A 142 -24.43 -7.51 -13.39
C ASN A 142 -23.01 -8.07 -13.22
N ALA A 143 -22.80 -9.08 -12.36
CA ALA A 143 -21.49 -9.66 -12.15
C ALA A 143 -20.95 -10.30 -13.44
N VAL A 144 -19.66 -10.06 -13.75
CA VAL A 144 -19.03 -10.46 -15.02
C VAL A 144 -17.79 -11.34 -14.79
N HIS A 145 -17.97 -12.45 -14.07
CA HIS A 145 -16.86 -13.30 -13.61
C HIS A 145 -15.96 -13.80 -14.74
N LYS A 146 -16.51 -14.26 -15.86
CA LYS A 146 -15.69 -14.69 -17.02
C LYS A 146 -14.77 -13.59 -17.55
N THR A 147 -15.28 -12.36 -17.64
CA THR A 147 -14.50 -11.19 -18.05
C THR A 147 -13.43 -10.85 -17.02
N ILE A 148 -13.75 -10.97 -15.73
CA ILE A 148 -12.77 -10.78 -14.65
C ILE A 148 -11.65 -11.82 -14.74
N LEU A 149 -11.96 -13.08 -15.02
CA LEU A 149 -10.95 -14.14 -15.14
C LEU A 149 -10.01 -13.89 -16.33
N ALA A 150 -10.52 -13.44 -17.48
CA ALA A 150 -9.69 -13.07 -18.63
C ALA A 150 -8.79 -11.84 -18.34
N TYR A 151 -9.34 -10.83 -17.65
CA TYR A 151 -8.59 -9.67 -17.18
C TYR A 151 -7.47 -10.09 -16.20
N ALA A 152 -7.80 -10.97 -15.26
CA ALA A 152 -6.89 -11.48 -14.24
C ALA A 152 -5.76 -12.32 -14.84
N ASP A 153 -6.04 -13.19 -15.81
CA ASP A 153 -5.01 -13.98 -16.49
C ASP A 153 -3.96 -13.07 -17.15
N THR A 154 -4.41 -12.01 -17.85
CA THR A 154 -3.52 -11.01 -18.44
C THR A 154 -2.73 -10.25 -17.36
N ALA A 155 -3.41 -9.78 -16.31
CA ALA A 155 -2.79 -9.04 -15.23
C ALA A 155 -1.71 -9.87 -14.51
N PHE A 156 -2.01 -11.12 -14.16
CA PHE A 156 -1.12 -11.99 -13.40
C PHE A 156 0.05 -12.50 -14.24
N ARG A 157 -0.17 -12.78 -15.54
CA ARG A 157 0.94 -13.04 -16.47
C ARG A 157 1.93 -11.88 -16.47
N ARG A 158 1.44 -10.65 -16.62
CA ARG A 158 2.28 -9.44 -16.65
C ARG A 158 2.93 -9.16 -15.29
N ALA A 159 2.23 -9.44 -14.18
CA ALA A 159 2.80 -9.38 -12.84
C ALA A 159 4.01 -10.33 -12.71
N LYS A 160 3.88 -11.58 -13.17
CA LYS A 160 4.98 -12.56 -13.18
C LYS A 160 6.16 -12.06 -14.01
N GLU A 161 5.91 -11.55 -15.21
CA GLU A 161 6.96 -10.98 -16.08
C GLU A 161 7.68 -9.78 -15.44
N ALA A 162 6.99 -9.00 -14.61
CA ALA A 162 7.55 -7.89 -13.86
C ALA A 162 8.13 -8.27 -12.49
N GLY A 163 8.14 -9.56 -12.11
CA GLY A 163 8.62 -10.04 -10.81
C GLY A 163 7.69 -9.75 -9.63
N ILE A 164 6.45 -9.32 -9.88
CA ILE A 164 5.46 -8.96 -8.86
C ILE A 164 4.73 -10.20 -8.37
N LYS A 165 4.65 -10.37 -7.04
CA LYS A 165 4.06 -11.56 -6.41
C LYS A 165 2.71 -11.32 -5.79
N ILE A 166 2.36 -10.07 -5.49
CA ILE A 166 1.15 -9.74 -4.74
C ILE A 166 0.23 -8.85 -5.58
N VAL A 167 -1.05 -9.21 -5.64
CA VAL A 167 -2.10 -8.33 -6.17
C VAL A 167 -3.16 -8.10 -5.11
N VAL A 168 -3.35 -6.83 -4.74
CA VAL A 168 -4.31 -6.41 -3.72
C VAL A 168 -5.69 -6.23 -4.34
N PHE A 169 -6.66 -6.99 -3.85
CA PHE A 169 -8.06 -6.91 -4.24
C PHE A 169 -8.82 -5.92 -3.31
N GLY A 170 -8.49 -4.63 -3.47
CA GLY A 170 -9.18 -3.49 -2.85
C GLY A 170 -10.23 -2.83 -3.75
N SER A 171 -10.82 -3.56 -4.69
CA SER A 171 -11.70 -2.97 -5.73
C SER A 171 -13.13 -2.70 -5.24
N GLY A 172 -13.31 -1.72 -4.34
CA GLY A 172 -14.59 -1.37 -3.72
C GLY A 172 -15.74 -1.17 -4.72
N GLY A 173 -15.49 -0.45 -5.81
CA GLY A 173 -16.49 -0.22 -6.87
C GLY A 173 -16.90 -1.47 -7.65
N SER A 174 -16.01 -2.47 -7.77
CA SER A 174 -16.30 -3.77 -8.40
C SER A 174 -17.17 -4.64 -7.49
N ARG A 175 -16.94 -4.59 -6.18
CA ARG A 175 -17.56 -5.46 -5.18
C ARG A 175 -18.65 -4.80 -4.33
N LYS A 176 -19.06 -3.57 -4.67
CA LYS A 176 -20.18 -2.87 -4.02
C LYS A 176 -21.49 -3.57 -4.35
N ILE A 177 -22.23 -3.95 -3.30
CA ILE A 177 -23.53 -4.60 -3.41
C ILE A 177 -24.58 -3.53 -3.76
N PRO A 178 -25.31 -3.68 -4.89
CA PRO A 178 -26.38 -2.75 -5.24
C PRO A 178 -27.51 -2.75 -4.21
N GLU A 179 -28.22 -1.63 -4.10
CA GLU A 179 -29.41 -1.54 -3.27
C GLU A 179 -30.47 -2.58 -3.68
N GLY A 180 -31.11 -3.20 -2.70
CA GLY A 180 -32.09 -4.28 -2.91
C GLY A 180 -31.51 -5.64 -3.28
N PHE A 181 -30.19 -5.77 -3.53
CA PHE A 181 -29.58 -7.07 -3.81
C PHE A 181 -29.25 -7.82 -2.52
N ASN A 182 -29.56 -9.12 -2.47
CA ASN A 182 -29.34 -9.94 -1.29
C ASN A 182 -27.83 -10.06 -0.96
N PRO A 183 -27.40 -9.69 0.27
CA PRO A 183 -25.99 -9.75 0.66
C PRO A 183 -25.37 -11.16 0.68
N ASP A 184 -26.14 -12.19 1.04
CA ASP A 184 -25.68 -13.58 1.07
C ASP A 184 -25.46 -14.12 -0.35
N THR A 185 -26.32 -13.72 -1.29
CA THR A 185 -26.11 -14.01 -2.72
C THR A 185 -24.84 -13.33 -3.24
N ALA A 186 -24.63 -12.06 -2.89
CA ALA A 186 -23.39 -11.34 -3.26
C ALA A 186 -22.15 -12.02 -2.66
N ARG A 187 -22.24 -12.46 -1.39
CA ARG A 187 -21.19 -13.22 -0.73
C ARG A 187 -20.86 -14.50 -1.47
N THR A 188 -21.88 -15.28 -1.83
CA THR A 188 -21.74 -16.53 -2.57
C THR A 188 -21.08 -16.31 -3.93
N GLN A 189 -21.53 -15.29 -4.69
CA GLN A 189 -20.89 -14.91 -5.96
C GLN A 189 -19.42 -14.55 -5.77
N PHE A 190 -19.08 -13.81 -4.71
CA PHE A 190 -17.72 -13.37 -4.47
C PHE A 190 -16.80 -14.53 -4.09
N ILE A 191 -17.26 -15.46 -3.24
CA ILE A 191 -16.52 -16.68 -2.90
C ILE A 191 -16.27 -17.51 -4.15
N PHE A 192 -17.30 -17.71 -4.98
CA PHE A 192 -17.16 -18.44 -6.24
C PHE A 192 -16.09 -17.79 -7.13
N LEU A 193 -16.15 -16.48 -7.32
CA LEU A 193 -15.14 -15.74 -8.10
C LEU A 193 -13.72 -15.90 -7.53
N LEU A 194 -13.55 -15.83 -6.21
CA LEU A 194 -12.24 -16.02 -5.58
C LEU A 194 -11.73 -17.46 -5.73
N GLY A 195 -12.64 -18.45 -5.69
CA GLY A 195 -12.33 -19.85 -5.98
C GLY A 195 -11.78 -20.04 -7.39
N GLU A 196 -12.36 -19.37 -8.38
CA GLU A 196 -11.89 -19.41 -9.77
C GLU A 196 -10.60 -18.59 -9.99
N LEU A 197 -10.44 -17.47 -9.28
CA LEU A 197 -9.23 -16.65 -9.35
C LEU A 197 -8.01 -17.31 -8.72
N GLY A 198 -8.21 -18.19 -7.72
CA GLY A 198 -7.14 -18.89 -7.02
C GLY A 198 -6.20 -19.66 -7.97
N PRO A 199 -6.71 -20.59 -8.78
CA PRO A 199 -5.92 -21.33 -9.77
C PRO A 199 -5.26 -20.41 -10.83
N VAL A 200 -5.95 -19.36 -11.27
CA VAL A 200 -5.39 -18.39 -12.23
C VAL A 200 -4.19 -17.66 -11.61
N ALA A 201 -4.29 -17.24 -10.35
CA ALA A 201 -3.19 -16.62 -9.63
C ALA A 201 -2.03 -17.59 -9.41
N GLN A 202 -2.33 -18.85 -9.05
CA GLN A 202 -1.33 -19.90 -8.85
C GLN A 202 -0.51 -20.19 -10.12
N LYS A 203 -1.15 -20.26 -11.29
CA LYS A 203 -0.50 -20.44 -12.60
C LYS A 203 0.65 -19.45 -12.82
N TYR A 204 0.52 -18.24 -12.29
CA TYR A 204 1.49 -17.17 -12.47
C TYR A 204 2.33 -16.86 -11.22
N ASP A 205 2.23 -17.67 -10.17
CA ASP A 205 2.92 -17.46 -8.89
C ASP A 205 2.59 -16.08 -8.28
N VAL A 206 1.31 -15.73 -8.33
CA VAL A 206 0.73 -14.52 -7.74
C VAL A 206 -0.16 -14.90 -6.55
N VAL A 207 -0.12 -14.12 -5.49
CA VAL A 207 -1.05 -14.18 -4.37
C VAL A 207 -2.00 -13.00 -4.44
N ILE A 208 -3.30 -13.28 -4.46
CA ILE A 208 -4.34 -12.26 -4.32
C ILE A 208 -4.56 -12.02 -2.84
N VAL A 209 -4.43 -10.76 -2.44
CA VAL A 209 -4.62 -10.34 -1.06
C VAL A 209 -5.90 -9.50 -0.98
N LEU A 210 -6.94 -10.07 -0.36
CA LEU A 210 -8.22 -9.42 -0.17
C LEU A 210 -8.09 -8.27 0.85
N GLU A 211 -8.42 -7.05 0.45
CA GLU A 211 -8.31 -5.88 1.31
C GLU A 211 -9.68 -5.46 1.84
N PRO A 212 -9.89 -5.44 3.17
CA PRO A 212 -11.01 -4.74 3.78
C PRO A 212 -10.88 -3.23 3.54
N LEU A 213 -11.97 -2.60 3.13
CA LEU A 213 -11.99 -1.16 2.82
C LEU A 213 -12.91 -0.42 3.79
N ASN A 214 -12.82 0.91 3.82
CA ASN A 214 -13.74 1.68 4.65
C ASN A 214 -15.17 1.66 4.06
N SER A 215 -16.18 1.91 4.91
CA SER A 215 -17.60 1.85 4.52
C SER A 215 -18.02 2.93 3.51
N GLY A 216 -17.24 3.99 3.37
CA GLY A 216 -17.45 5.02 2.35
C GLY A 216 -17.07 4.55 0.94
N GLU A 217 -16.16 3.59 0.82
CA GLU A 217 -15.71 3.04 -0.48
C GLU A 217 -16.60 1.90 -0.97
N THR A 218 -17.06 1.05 -0.04
CA THR A 218 -17.89 -0.12 -0.35
C THR A 218 -18.67 -0.58 0.89
N ASN A 219 -19.82 -1.22 0.67
CA ASN A 219 -20.70 -1.76 1.70
C ASN A 219 -20.48 -3.26 1.96
N PHE A 220 -19.33 -3.80 1.54
CA PHE A 220 -19.03 -5.22 1.62
C PHE A 220 -17.59 -5.41 2.07
N ILE A 221 -17.31 -6.31 3.03
CA ILE A 221 -15.96 -6.60 3.56
C ILE A 221 -15.26 -5.31 4.04
N ASN A 222 -15.71 -4.81 5.18
CA ASN A 222 -15.20 -3.60 5.81
C ASN A 222 -14.34 -3.88 7.05
N SER A 223 -14.16 -5.15 7.40
CA SER A 223 -13.28 -5.60 8.48
C SER A 223 -12.39 -6.77 8.07
N VAL A 224 -11.27 -6.93 8.78
CA VAL A 224 -10.37 -8.09 8.63
C VAL A 224 -11.09 -9.39 8.94
N GLY A 225 -12.00 -9.40 9.92
CA GLY A 225 -12.77 -10.59 10.31
C GLY A 225 -13.67 -11.10 9.19
N GLU A 226 -14.42 -10.21 8.55
CA GLU A 226 -15.26 -10.54 7.39
C GLU A 226 -14.41 -11.09 6.24
N GLY A 227 -13.33 -10.38 5.89
CA GLY A 227 -12.43 -10.79 4.82
C GLY A 227 -11.79 -12.16 5.10
N ALA A 228 -11.30 -12.38 6.33
CA ALA A 228 -10.72 -13.65 6.74
C ALA A 228 -11.73 -14.81 6.71
N SER A 229 -13.01 -14.55 7.05
CA SER A 229 -14.07 -15.54 6.91
C SER A 229 -14.25 -15.98 5.45
N ILE A 230 -14.27 -15.03 4.50
CA ILE A 230 -14.32 -15.32 3.06
C ILE A 230 -13.12 -16.16 2.63
N VAL A 231 -11.91 -15.73 2.98
CA VAL A 231 -10.66 -16.39 2.56
C VAL A 231 -10.59 -17.83 3.07
N ARG A 232 -11.03 -18.09 4.32
CA ARG A 232 -11.10 -19.45 4.87
C ARG A 232 -12.09 -20.33 4.12
N GLU A 233 -13.23 -19.79 3.72
CA GLU A 233 -14.24 -20.52 2.96
C GLU A 233 -13.78 -20.85 1.53
N VAL A 234 -13.05 -19.93 0.89
CA VAL A 234 -12.41 -20.17 -0.42
C VAL A 234 -11.31 -21.24 -0.32
N ASN A 235 -10.58 -21.27 0.80
CA ASN A 235 -9.56 -22.28 1.12
C ASN A 235 -8.53 -22.54 0.01
N HIS A 236 -8.01 -21.48 -0.61
CA HIS A 236 -7.01 -21.59 -1.69
C HIS A 236 -5.67 -20.93 -1.28
N PRO A 237 -4.50 -21.55 -1.55
CA PRO A 237 -3.20 -21.02 -1.13
C PRO A 237 -2.82 -19.66 -1.72
N ASN A 238 -3.35 -19.31 -2.89
CA ASN A 238 -3.11 -18.02 -3.54
C ASN A 238 -4.16 -16.95 -3.23
N ILE A 239 -5.11 -17.24 -2.32
CA ILE A 239 -6.08 -16.26 -1.83
C ILE A 239 -5.79 -16.02 -0.34
N ARG A 240 -5.48 -14.77 0.02
CA ARG A 240 -5.07 -14.37 1.37
C ARG A 240 -5.83 -13.13 1.81
N ILE A 241 -5.79 -12.85 3.11
CA ILE A 241 -6.35 -11.62 3.70
C ILE A 241 -5.24 -10.58 3.85
N LYS A 242 -5.51 -9.32 3.52
CA LYS A 242 -4.58 -8.22 3.82
C LYS A 242 -4.56 -8.02 5.33
N CYS A 243 -3.49 -8.46 5.97
CA CYS A 243 -3.26 -8.23 7.39
C CYS A 243 -1.78 -7.88 7.61
N LEU A 244 -1.50 -7.11 8.65
CA LEU A 244 -0.16 -6.55 8.95
C LEU A 244 0.85 -7.60 9.46
N ARG A 245 0.62 -8.91 9.26
CA ARG A 245 1.58 -9.95 9.62
C ARG A 245 1.63 -11.06 8.58
N ASN A 246 2.82 -11.22 8.01
CA ASN A 246 3.32 -12.36 7.25
C ASN A 246 2.56 -12.66 5.94
N LEU A 247 2.95 -11.94 4.88
CA LEU A 247 3.03 -12.49 3.53
C LEU A 247 4.42 -13.08 3.33
#